data_AF-A0A4Y4XMA5-F1
#
_entry.id   AF-A0A4Y4XMA5-F1
#
_cell.length_a   1.000
_cell.length_b   1.000
_cell.length_c   1.000
_cell.angle_alpha   90.00
_cell.angle_beta   90.00
_cell.angle_gamma   90.00
#
_symmetry.space_group_name_H-M   'P 1'
#
loop_
_entity.id
_entity.type
_entity.pdbx_description
1 polymer ?
#
loop_
_entity_poly.entity_id
_entity_poly.type
_entity_poly.pdbx_seq_one_letter_code
_entity_poly.pdbx_strand_id
1 'polypeptide(L)'
;LSQGACSLKAFEKRLALVYEIPLDDLKNARLSQGVIEVRANCAYEEINHFLNTQQSSLGKDLQQSLLGFLEMALKLKKERLKKGFNFNSFENKLYLNKEGRIEKIETQKESDAHTLIEEAMLLANQSSARLLDEHFQNRGIYRTHKEPSFEQQKRLYAKLFDYEIVRPKNMGFFPFLEHALKIAKEKSIER
;
A
#
# COMPACT_ATOMS: atom_id res chain seq x y z
N LEU A 1 -5.70 12.41 -22.71
CA LEU A 1 -6.50 11.38 -22.00
C LEU A 1 -6.29 11.44 -20.48
N SER A 2 -5.04 11.34 -19.98
CA SER A 2 -4.72 11.23 -18.55
C SER A 2 -5.17 12.40 -17.65
N GLN A 3 -5.00 13.66 -18.08
CA GLN A 3 -5.44 14.84 -17.30
C GLN A 3 -6.89 15.28 -17.57
N GLY A 4 -7.56 14.61 -18.51
CA GLY A 4 -8.89 15.00 -19.01
C GLY A 4 -9.87 13.85 -18.87
N ALA A 5 -10.23 13.22 -20.01
CA ALA A 5 -11.31 12.25 -20.12
C ALA A 5 -11.22 11.03 -19.18
N CYS A 6 -10.02 10.60 -18.77
CA CYS A 6 -9.84 9.44 -17.90
C CYS A 6 -9.62 9.80 -16.42
N SER A 7 -9.38 11.08 -16.10
CA SER A 7 -9.20 11.51 -14.72
C SER A 7 -10.54 11.49 -13.99
N LEU A 8 -10.58 10.84 -12.82
CA LEU A 8 -11.76 10.74 -11.97
C LEU A 8 -11.96 12.05 -11.17
N LYS A 9 -12.30 13.12 -11.88
CA LYS A 9 -12.56 14.43 -11.29
C LYS A 9 -13.87 14.42 -10.51
N ALA A 10 -13.88 15.09 -9.36
CA ALA A 10 -15.08 15.28 -8.56
C ALA A 10 -16.20 15.96 -9.37
N PHE A 11 -17.44 15.51 -9.13
CA PHE A 11 -18.69 16.00 -9.72
C PHE A 11 -18.79 15.85 -11.23
N GLU A 12 -17.95 15.01 -11.83
CA GLU A 12 -18.05 14.67 -13.24
C GLU A 12 -18.33 13.18 -13.43
N LYS A 13 -19.27 12.87 -14.33
CA LYS A 13 -19.55 11.49 -14.73
C LYS A 13 -18.38 10.92 -15.53
N ARG A 14 -17.98 9.68 -15.20
CA ARG A 14 -16.88 8.95 -15.82
C ARG A 14 -17.24 7.49 -16.04
N LEU A 15 -16.81 6.94 -17.17
CA LEU A 15 -16.82 5.50 -17.37
C LEU A 15 -15.72 4.86 -16.52
N ALA A 16 -16.04 3.80 -15.80
CA ALA A 16 -15.11 3.08 -14.96
C ALA A 16 -15.37 1.57 -15.05
N LEU A 17 -14.29 0.81 -14.84
CA LEU A 17 -14.37 -0.56 -14.39
C LEU A 17 -14.41 -0.55 -12.86
N VAL A 18 -15.40 -1.21 -12.28
CA VAL A 18 -15.69 -1.17 -10.84
C VAL A 18 -15.57 -2.57 -10.26
N TYR A 19 -14.79 -2.69 -9.20
CA TYR A 19 -14.79 -3.88 -8.36
C TYR A 19 -15.71 -3.66 -7.17
N GLU A 20 -16.71 -4.53 -7.01
CA GLU A 20 -17.52 -4.65 -5.80
C GLU A 20 -17.00 -5.85 -5.02
N ILE A 21 -16.50 -5.61 -3.79
CA ILE A 21 -15.86 -6.65 -2.96
C ILE A 21 -16.57 -6.66 -1.60
N PRO A 22 -17.32 -7.74 -1.27
CA PRO A 22 -17.92 -7.91 0.05
C PRO A 22 -16.82 -8.00 1.11
N LEU A 23 -16.92 -7.20 2.17
CA LEU A 23 -15.91 -7.17 3.23
C LEU A 23 -15.89 -8.47 4.06
N ASP A 24 -17.03 -9.13 4.19
CA ASP A 24 -17.20 -10.43 4.85
C ASP A 24 -16.79 -11.62 3.97
N ASP A 25 -16.83 -11.48 2.65
CA ASP A 25 -16.35 -12.48 1.68
C ASP A 25 -15.54 -11.86 0.54
N LEU A 26 -14.26 -11.63 0.83
CA LEU A 26 -13.31 -11.05 -0.12
C LEU A 26 -13.09 -11.88 -1.40
N LYS A 27 -13.57 -13.13 -1.47
CA LYS A 27 -13.45 -13.97 -2.67
C LYS A 27 -14.58 -13.69 -3.67
N ASN A 28 -15.74 -13.24 -3.21
CA ASN A 28 -16.91 -12.95 -4.04
C ASN A 28 -16.84 -11.54 -4.65
N ALA A 29 -15.67 -11.19 -5.19
CA ALA A 29 -15.46 -9.93 -5.88
C ALA A 29 -16.09 -9.96 -7.28
N ARG A 30 -16.76 -8.87 -7.66
CA ARG A 30 -17.41 -8.74 -8.97
C ARG A 30 -16.86 -7.56 -9.73
N LEU A 31 -16.52 -7.78 -11.00
CA LEU A 31 -16.10 -6.73 -11.92
C LEU A 31 -17.27 -6.32 -12.82
N SER A 32 -17.55 -5.03 -12.88
CA SER A 32 -18.58 -4.47 -13.75
C SER A 32 -18.09 -3.21 -14.46
N GLN A 33 -18.75 -2.85 -15.56
CA GLN A 33 -18.60 -1.53 -16.20
C GLN A 33 -19.69 -0.62 -15.67
N GLY A 34 -19.34 0.64 -15.38
CA GLY A 34 -20.31 1.60 -14.83
C GLY A 34 -19.99 3.04 -15.16
N VAL A 35 -20.96 3.90 -14.89
CA VAL A 35 -20.77 5.36 -14.85
C VAL A 35 -20.71 5.77 -13.39
N ILE A 36 -19.57 6.32 -12.98
CA ILE A 36 -19.36 6.85 -11.62
C ILE A 36 -19.30 8.37 -11.64
N GLU A 37 -19.63 8.98 -10.50
CA GLU A 37 -19.43 10.41 -10.25
C GLU A 37 -18.74 10.54 -8.89
N VAL A 38 -17.48 10.99 -8.90
CA VAL A 38 -16.69 11.13 -7.66
C VAL A 38 -17.27 12.29 -6.84
N ARG A 39 -17.53 12.07 -5.55
CA ARG A 39 -18.17 13.08 -4.68
C ARG A 39 -17.19 14.10 -4.10
N ALA A 40 -15.90 13.77 -4.02
CA ALA A 40 -14.88 14.65 -3.47
C ALA A 40 -13.48 14.24 -3.96
N ASN A 41 -12.61 15.23 -4.11
CA ASN A 41 -11.17 15.03 -4.23
C ASN A 41 -10.54 15.37 -2.88
N CYS A 42 -9.99 14.38 -2.20
CA CYS A 42 -9.46 14.55 -0.86
C CYS A 42 -7.94 14.32 -0.84
N ALA A 43 -7.23 15.15 -0.09
CA ALA A 43 -5.81 14.93 0.16
C ALA A 43 -5.61 13.88 1.26
N TYR A 44 -4.52 13.11 1.20
CA TYR A 44 -4.20 12.15 2.26
C TYR A 44 -4.07 12.84 3.63
N GLU A 45 -3.54 14.06 3.67
CA GLU A 45 -3.40 14.86 4.88
C GLU A 45 -4.76 15.22 5.50
N GLU A 46 -5.76 15.53 4.67
CA GLU A 46 -7.13 15.83 5.12
C GLU A 46 -7.82 14.58 5.69
N ILE A 47 -7.74 13.47 4.98
CA ILE A 47 -8.29 12.18 5.43
C ILE A 47 -7.60 11.75 6.72
N ASN A 48 -6.28 11.84 6.77
CA ASN A 48 -5.53 11.47 7.96
C ASN A 48 -5.84 12.39 9.15
N HIS A 49 -6.04 13.69 8.93
CA HIS A 49 -6.50 14.60 9.97
C HIS A 49 -7.86 14.14 10.53
N PHE A 50 -8.82 13.88 9.64
CA PHE A 50 -10.14 13.37 10.03
C PHE A 50 -10.05 12.09 10.85
N LEU A 51 -9.28 11.10 10.40
CA LEU A 51 -9.15 9.83 11.12
C LEU A 51 -8.59 10.00 12.54
N ASN A 52 -7.68 10.97 12.73
CA ASN A 52 -7.05 11.24 14.02
C ASN A 52 -7.89 12.11 14.96
N THR A 53 -8.57 13.14 14.44
CA THR A 53 -9.26 14.14 15.26
C THR A 53 -10.78 13.96 15.28
N GLN A 54 -11.33 13.16 14.37
CA GLN A 54 -12.76 13.07 14.07
C GLN A 54 -13.39 14.42 13.68
N GLN A 55 -12.56 15.40 13.28
CA GLN A 55 -12.99 16.73 12.83
C GLN A 55 -12.70 16.86 11.34
N SER A 56 -13.71 17.27 10.58
CA SER A 56 -13.57 17.43 9.14
C SER A 56 -14.73 18.20 8.49
N SER A 57 -14.46 18.84 7.36
CA SER A 57 -15.47 19.36 6.43
C SER A 57 -15.97 18.32 5.43
N LEU A 58 -15.44 17.08 5.46
CA LEU A 58 -15.88 15.99 4.58
C LEU A 58 -17.37 15.68 4.79
N GLY A 59 -18.06 15.30 3.71
CA GLY A 59 -19.46 14.88 3.79
C GLY A 59 -19.66 13.65 4.68
N LYS A 60 -20.81 13.58 5.38
CA LYS A 60 -21.11 12.50 6.35
C LYS A 60 -21.00 11.10 5.73
N ASP A 61 -21.52 10.92 4.52
CA ASP A 61 -21.47 9.62 3.82
C ASP A 61 -20.04 9.17 3.54
N LEU A 62 -19.15 10.11 3.20
CA LEU A 62 -17.74 9.83 2.99
C LEU A 62 -17.04 9.48 4.30
N GLN A 63 -17.31 10.23 5.37
CA GLN A 63 -16.81 9.91 6.71
C GLN A 63 -17.20 8.49 7.12
N GLN A 64 -18.47 8.12 6.95
CA GLN A 64 -18.98 6.79 7.26
C GLN A 64 -18.31 5.71 6.40
N SER A 65 -18.12 5.97 5.11
CA SER A 65 -17.46 5.02 4.20
C SER A 65 -15.99 4.78 4.58
N LEU A 66 -15.25 5.84 4.94
CA LEU A 66 -13.86 5.75 5.38
C LEU A 66 -13.74 4.94 6.67
N LEU A 67 -14.56 5.25 7.68
CA LEU A 67 -14.56 4.54 8.95
C LEU A 67 -15.03 3.09 8.80
N GLY A 68 -16.01 2.83 7.94
CA GLY A 68 -16.55 1.48 7.68
C GLY A 68 -15.53 0.52 7.07
N PHE A 69 -14.53 1.02 6.34
CA PHE A 69 -13.46 0.19 5.78
C PHE A 69 -12.18 0.19 6.62
N LEU A 70 -11.95 1.21 7.46
CA LEU A 70 -10.68 1.40 8.18
C LEU A 70 -10.26 0.18 9.01
N GLU A 71 -11.17 -0.36 9.83
CA GLU A 71 -10.85 -1.51 10.68
C GLU A 71 -10.40 -2.72 9.84
N MET A 72 -11.09 -2.96 8.72
CA MET A 72 -10.74 -4.02 7.80
C MET A 72 -9.40 -3.77 7.13
N ALA A 73 -9.13 -2.56 6.65
CA ALA A 73 -7.86 -2.21 6.02
C ALA A 73 -6.68 -2.45 6.99
N LEU A 74 -6.80 -1.99 8.24
CA LEU A 74 -5.78 -2.23 9.27
C LEU A 74 -5.57 -3.72 9.55
N LYS A 75 -6.65 -4.51 9.60
CA LYS A 75 -6.58 -5.97 9.76
C LYS A 75 -5.90 -6.64 8.56
N LEU A 76 -6.27 -6.27 7.34
CA LEU A 76 -5.69 -6.79 6.11
C LEU A 76 -4.19 -6.51 6.05
N LYS A 77 -3.78 -5.28 6.30
CA LYS A 77 -2.38 -4.89 6.40
C LYS A 77 -1.63 -5.74 7.43
N LYS A 78 -2.19 -5.89 8.63
CA LYS A 78 -1.58 -6.72 9.69
C LYS A 78 -1.39 -8.17 9.24
N GLU A 79 -2.40 -8.80 8.63
CA GLU A 79 -2.28 -10.18 8.14
C GLU A 79 -1.31 -10.30 6.97
N ARG A 80 -1.27 -9.31 6.06
CA ARG A 80 -0.33 -9.24 4.94
C ARG A 80 1.11 -9.17 5.44
N LEU A 81 1.39 -8.35 6.45
CA LEU A 81 2.73 -8.17 7.01
C LEU A 81 3.22 -9.37 7.83
N LYS A 82 2.36 -10.33 8.20
CA LYS A 82 2.83 -11.63 8.74
C LYS A 82 3.48 -12.52 7.67
N LYS A 83 3.21 -12.26 6.40
CA LYS A 83 3.65 -13.09 5.26
C LYS A 83 4.53 -12.34 4.27
N GLY A 84 4.75 -11.04 4.49
CA GLY A 84 5.51 -10.17 3.62
C GLY A 84 6.21 -9.09 4.41
N PHE A 85 7.13 -8.37 3.75
CA PHE A 85 7.86 -7.28 4.38
C PHE A 85 7.29 -5.93 3.96
N ASN A 86 7.20 -5.01 4.92
CA ASN A 86 7.13 -3.60 4.60
C ASN A 86 8.56 -3.04 4.57
N PHE A 87 9.11 -2.88 3.37
CA PHE A 87 10.30 -2.06 3.21
C PHE A 87 9.82 -0.61 3.24
N ASN A 88 9.86 0.02 4.41
CA ASN A 88 9.50 1.43 4.54
C ASN A 88 10.36 2.26 3.58
N SER A 89 9.81 2.66 2.43
CA SER A 89 10.41 3.69 1.60
C SER A 89 9.97 5.03 2.17
N PHE A 90 10.89 5.72 2.83
CA PHE A 90 10.72 7.12 3.14
C PHE A 90 10.58 7.90 1.83
N GLU A 91 9.38 8.40 1.55
CA GLU A 91 9.19 9.29 0.40
C GLU A 91 9.50 10.73 0.83
N ASN A 92 10.37 11.38 0.05
CA ASN A 92 10.74 12.77 0.30
C ASN A 92 9.90 13.70 -0.58
N LYS A 93 9.08 14.54 0.03
CA LYS A 93 8.36 15.62 -0.63
C LYS A 93 9.25 16.85 -0.70
N LEU A 94 9.53 17.30 -1.91
CA LEU A 94 10.37 18.47 -2.19
C LEU A 94 9.47 19.70 -2.38
N TYR A 95 9.67 20.72 -1.57
CA TYR A 95 9.03 22.02 -1.74
C TYR A 95 9.99 22.94 -2.49
N LEU A 96 9.51 23.46 -3.61
CA LEU A 96 10.28 24.35 -4.48
C LEU A 96 9.84 25.79 -4.24
N ASN A 97 10.81 26.71 -4.18
CA ASN A 97 10.53 28.14 -4.18
C ASN A 97 10.14 28.63 -5.59
N LYS A 98 9.86 29.94 -5.72
CA LYS A 98 9.44 30.54 -7.01
C LYS A 98 10.49 30.43 -8.10
N GLU A 99 11.76 30.29 -7.74
CA GLU A 99 12.89 30.10 -8.66
C GLU A 99 13.15 28.62 -8.99
N GLY A 100 12.30 27.69 -8.51
CA GLY A 100 12.43 26.26 -8.75
C GLY A 100 13.52 25.57 -7.91
N ARG A 101 14.04 26.24 -6.88
CA ARG A 101 15.06 25.70 -5.97
C ARG A 101 14.40 25.02 -4.77
N ILE A 102 15.04 23.96 -4.25
CA ILE A 102 14.58 23.27 -3.06
C ILE A 102 14.67 24.22 -1.87
N GLU A 103 13.52 24.52 -1.27
CA GLU A 103 13.39 25.31 -0.05
C GLU A 103 13.28 24.39 1.17
N LYS A 104 12.56 23.27 1.02
CA LYS A 104 12.29 22.33 2.11
C LYS A 104 12.16 20.91 1.58
N ILE A 105 12.65 19.95 2.37
CA ILE A 105 12.45 18.53 2.17
C ILE A 105 11.69 18.00 3.37
N GLU A 106 10.56 17.34 3.14
CA GLU A 106 9.82 16.63 4.18
C GLU A 106 9.78 15.14 3.88
N THR A 107 10.19 14.34 4.84
CA THR A 107 10.03 12.89 4.76
C THR A 107 8.62 12.52 5.18
N GLN A 108 7.81 12.04 4.24
CA GLN A 108 6.46 11.58 4.53
C GLN A 108 6.50 10.18 5.15
N LYS A 109 5.69 10.01 6.20
CA LYS A 109 5.42 8.71 6.79
C LYS A 109 4.10 8.19 6.27
N GLU A 110 4.05 6.89 6.10
CA GLU A 110 2.80 6.19 5.83
C GLU A 110 1.79 6.46 6.94
N SER A 111 0.54 6.75 6.56
CA SER A 111 -0.56 7.06 7.48
C SER A 111 -1.73 6.12 7.27
N ASP A 112 -2.73 6.19 8.14
CA ASP A 112 -3.94 5.37 8.00
C ASP A 112 -4.71 5.68 6.71
N ALA A 113 -4.64 6.93 6.23
CA ALA A 113 -5.18 7.32 4.94
C ALA A 113 -4.47 6.61 3.77
N HIS A 114 -3.14 6.44 3.85
CA HIS A 114 -2.39 5.65 2.87
C HIS A 114 -2.78 4.17 2.95
N THR A 115 -2.92 3.64 4.16
CA THR A 115 -3.31 2.23 4.37
C THR A 115 -4.69 1.92 3.78
N LEU A 116 -5.67 2.83 3.93
CA LEU A 116 -7.00 2.68 3.31
C LEU A 116 -6.91 2.47 1.80
N ILE A 117 -6.15 3.33 1.10
CA ILE A 117 -6.03 3.25 -0.35
C ILE A 117 -5.18 2.06 -0.77
N GLU A 118 -4.06 1.78 -0.08
CA GLU A 118 -3.19 0.65 -0.40
C GLU A 118 -3.96 -0.67 -0.33
N GLU A 119 -4.67 -0.92 0.77
CA GLU A 119 -5.37 -2.19 0.95
C GLU A 119 -6.59 -2.33 0.02
N ALA A 120 -7.30 -1.23 -0.28
CA ALA A 120 -8.36 -1.25 -1.30
C ALA A 120 -7.82 -1.63 -2.69
N MET A 121 -6.68 -1.04 -3.09
CA MET A 121 -6.04 -1.32 -4.37
C MET A 121 -5.47 -2.74 -4.41
N LEU A 122 -4.92 -3.25 -3.31
CA LEU A 122 -4.45 -4.62 -3.21
C LEU A 122 -5.59 -5.63 -3.37
N LEU A 123 -6.75 -5.39 -2.75
CA LEU A 123 -7.94 -6.23 -2.94
C LEU A 123 -8.41 -6.26 -4.40
N ALA A 124 -8.45 -5.10 -5.07
CA ALA A 124 -8.82 -5.02 -6.48
C ALA A 124 -7.81 -5.76 -7.39
N ASN A 125 -6.50 -5.60 -7.13
CA ASN A 125 -5.44 -6.27 -7.88
C ASN A 125 -5.48 -7.80 -7.69
N GLN A 126 -5.67 -8.26 -6.45
CA GLN A 126 -5.81 -9.70 -6.16
C GLN A 126 -7.08 -10.28 -6.81
N SER A 127 -8.17 -9.53 -6.81
CA SER A 127 -9.41 -9.92 -7.50
C SER A 127 -9.24 -9.97 -9.01
N SER A 128 -8.45 -9.07 -9.59
CA SER A 128 -8.08 -9.10 -11.01
C SER A 128 -7.26 -10.35 -11.36
N ALA A 129 -6.26 -10.68 -10.52
CA ALA A 129 -5.48 -11.90 -10.72
C ALA A 129 -6.35 -13.16 -10.67
N ARG A 130 -7.23 -13.29 -9.66
CA ARG A 130 -8.15 -14.44 -9.56
C ARG A 130 -9.09 -14.55 -10.76
N LEU A 131 -9.64 -13.43 -11.23
CA LEU A 131 -10.51 -13.41 -12.41
C LEU A 131 -9.77 -13.91 -13.66
N LEU A 132 -8.51 -13.51 -13.85
CA LEU A 132 -7.67 -14.00 -14.95
C LEU A 132 -7.37 -15.49 -14.83
N ASP A 133 -7.13 -15.99 -13.62
CA ASP A 133 -6.86 -17.39 -13.37
C ASP A 133 -8.10 -18.25 -13.68
N GLU A 134 -9.26 -17.85 -13.17
CA GLU A 134 -10.53 -18.59 -13.26
C GLU A 134 -11.15 -18.55 -14.66
N HIS A 135 -11.12 -17.40 -15.33
CA HIS A 135 -11.87 -17.20 -16.58
C HIS A 135 -11.00 -17.13 -17.82
N PHE A 136 -9.69 -16.91 -17.68
CA PHE A 136 -8.78 -16.70 -18.82
C PHE A 136 -7.63 -17.72 -18.87
N GLN A 137 -7.70 -18.81 -18.10
CA GLN A 137 -6.68 -19.87 -18.10
C GLN A 137 -5.27 -19.31 -17.84
N ASN A 138 -5.16 -18.37 -16.90
CA ASN A 138 -3.93 -17.64 -16.58
C ASN A 138 -3.36 -16.81 -17.75
N ARG A 139 -4.16 -16.46 -18.77
CA ARG A 139 -3.76 -15.56 -19.85
C ARG A 139 -3.98 -14.12 -19.44
N GLY A 140 -2.93 -13.48 -18.97
CA GLY A 140 -2.95 -12.07 -18.58
C GLY A 140 -1.58 -11.54 -18.23
N ILE A 141 -1.52 -10.26 -17.84
CA ILE A 141 -0.29 -9.63 -17.37
C ILE A 141 -0.29 -9.70 -15.84
N TYR A 142 0.70 -10.39 -15.29
CA TYR A 142 0.87 -10.57 -13.85
C TYR A 142 2.05 -9.78 -13.32
N ARG A 143 1.90 -9.26 -12.10
CA ARG A 143 3.02 -8.72 -11.33
C ARG A 143 3.58 -9.83 -10.43
N THR A 144 4.67 -10.46 -10.88
CA THR A 144 5.34 -11.53 -10.12
C THR A 144 6.60 -11.02 -9.45
N HIS A 145 6.81 -11.39 -8.19
CA HIS A 145 8.07 -11.15 -7.45
C HIS A 145 8.69 -12.49 -7.09
N LYS A 146 9.93 -12.73 -7.53
CA LYS A 146 10.67 -13.97 -7.23
C LYS A 146 11.31 -13.88 -5.85
N GLU A 147 11.37 -15.01 -5.16
CA GLU A 147 12.17 -15.13 -3.95
C GLU A 147 13.66 -14.86 -4.23
N PRO A 148 14.42 -14.32 -3.26
CA PRO A 148 15.84 -14.09 -3.45
C PRO A 148 16.57 -15.43 -3.58
N SER A 149 17.40 -15.51 -4.62
CA SER A 149 18.26 -16.67 -4.87
C SER A 149 19.21 -16.95 -3.71
N PHE A 150 19.66 -18.19 -3.58
CA PHE A 150 20.62 -18.59 -2.55
C PHE A 150 21.89 -17.72 -2.56
N GLU A 151 22.37 -17.31 -3.73
CA GLU A 151 23.53 -16.41 -3.86
C GLU A 151 23.25 -14.97 -3.40
N GLN A 152 22.02 -14.47 -3.57
CA GLN A 152 21.63 -13.19 -2.98
C GLN A 152 21.54 -13.28 -1.46
N GLN A 153 21.01 -14.38 -0.94
CA GLN A 153 20.94 -14.63 0.51
C GLN A 153 22.33 -14.72 1.13
N LYS A 154 23.27 -15.45 0.53
CA LYS A 154 24.68 -15.51 0.98
C LYS A 154 25.34 -14.13 1.03
N ARG A 155 25.18 -13.35 -0.04
CA ARG A 155 25.73 -11.98 -0.10
C ARG A 155 25.17 -11.10 1.01
N LEU A 156 23.88 -11.22 1.30
CA LEU A 156 23.27 -10.50 2.41
C LEU A 156 23.86 -10.96 3.75
N TYR A 157 24.02 -12.26 3.99
CA TYR A 157 24.60 -12.76 5.24
C TYR A 157 26.05 -12.29 5.43
N ALA A 158 26.86 -12.31 4.37
CA ALA A 158 28.22 -11.81 4.43
C ALA A 158 28.25 -10.32 4.81
N LYS A 159 27.38 -9.50 4.21
CA LYS A 159 27.26 -8.08 4.54
C LYS A 159 26.76 -7.83 5.96
N LEU A 160 25.81 -8.64 6.44
CA LEU A 160 25.28 -8.53 7.81
C LEU A 160 26.30 -8.99 8.87
N PHE A 161 27.22 -9.88 8.51
CA PHE A 161 28.31 -10.32 9.38
C PHE A 161 29.24 -9.16 9.77
N ASP A 162 29.47 -8.19 8.85
CA ASP A 162 30.25 -6.97 9.13
C ASP A 162 29.62 -6.12 10.26
N TYR A 163 28.33 -6.30 10.54
CA TYR A 163 27.58 -5.64 11.62
C TYR A 163 27.33 -6.57 12.83
N GLU A 164 27.99 -7.73 12.85
CA GLU A 164 27.84 -8.81 13.83
C GLU A 164 26.40 -9.37 13.90
N ILE A 165 25.65 -9.29 12.80
CA ILE A 165 24.31 -9.85 12.70
C ILE A 165 24.41 -11.21 12.01
N VAL A 166 24.25 -12.28 12.79
CA VAL A 166 24.43 -13.67 12.33
C VAL A 166 23.11 -14.41 12.36
N ARG A 167 22.83 -15.16 11.28
CA ARG A 167 21.63 -16.00 11.19
C ARG A 167 21.76 -17.25 12.09
N PRO A 168 20.82 -17.48 13.03
CA PRO A 168 20.77 -18.72 13.78
C PRO A 168 20.52 -19.93 12.86
N LYS A 169 21.20 -21.05 13.10
CA LYS A 169 21.12 -22.26 12.24
C LYS A 169 19.69 -22.78 12.04
N ASN A 170 18.83 -22.65 13.04
CA ASN A 170 17.45 -23.16 13.03
C ASN A 170 16.41 -22.11 12.58
N MET A 171 16.85 -20.96 12.06
CA MET A 171 15.96 -19.89 11.64
C MET A 171 15.88 -19.85 10.11
N GLY A 172 14.67 -19.81 9.56
CA GLY A 172 14.45 -19.62 8.11
C GLY A 172 14.90 -18.23 7.65
N PHE A 173 15.02 -18.02 6.33
CA PHE A 173 15.48 -16.75 5.78
C PHE A 173 14.56 -15.57 6.16
N PHE A 174 13.25 -15.71 5.97
CA PHE A 174 12.27 -14.65 6.26
C PHE A 174 12.24 -14.28 7.77
N PRO A 175 12.08 -15.23 8.71
CA PRO A 175 12.20 -14.91 10.15
C PRO A 175 13.55 -14.26 10.53
N PHE A 176 14.63 -14.64 9.84
CA PHE A 176 15.94 -14.03 10.06
C PHE A 176 15.99 -12.56 9.62
N LEU A 177 15.31 -12.17 8.53
CA LEU A 177 15.27 -10.77 8.12
C LEU A 177 14.57 -9.90 9.17
N GLU A 178 13.45 -10.35 9.75
CA GLU A 178 12.80 -9.63 10.85
C GLU A 178 13.70 -9.50 12.08
N HIS A 179 14.39 -10.59 12.43
CA HIS A 179 15.36 -10.59 13.51
C HIS A 179 16.53 -9.63 13.26
N ALA A 180 17.08 -9.63 12.04
CA ALA A 180 18.15 -8.73 11.63
C ALA A 180 17.73 -7.26 11.69
N LEU A 181 16.52 -6.92 11.21
CA LEU A 181 15.96 -5.57 11.32
C LEU A 181 15.79 -5.14 12.77
N LYS A 182 15.32 -6.02 13.65
CA LYS A 182 15.20 -5.74 15.09
C LYS A 182 16.56 -5.42 15.72
N ILE A 183 17.59 -6.22 15.42
CA ILE A 183 18.96 -5.95 15.92
C ILE A 183 19.50 -4.65 15.34
N ALA A 184 19.29 -4.38 14.05
CA ALA A 184 19.74 -3.15 13.41
C ALA A 184 19.12 -1.91 14.10
N LYS A 185 17.84 -2.00 14.47
CA LYS A 185 17.15 -0.96 15.25
C LYS A 185 17.75 -0.76 16.64
N GLU A 186 17.98 -1.86 17.38
CA GLU A 186 18.59 -1.82 18.71
C GLU A 186 20.01 -1.25 18.68
N LYS A 187 20.77 -1.52 17.61
CA LYS A 187 22.12 -0.98 17.40
C LYS A 187 22.16 0.41 16.75
N SER A 188 21.01 1.01 16.42
CA SER A 188 20.92 2.28 15.65
C SER A 188 21.67 2.26 14.30
N ILE A 189 21.62 1.14 13.58
CA ILE A 189 22.27 0.94 12.26
C ILE A 189 21.24 1.01 11.11
N GLU A 190 20.03 1.51 11.37
CA GLU A 190 19.03 1.77 10.32
C GLU A 190 19.57 2.89 9.38
N ARG A 191 20.11 2.50 8.21
CA ARG A 191 20.49 3.41 7.12
C ARG A 191 19.70 3.08 5.86
#